data_AF-A0A1H0KI08-F1
#
_entry.id   AF-A0A1H0KI08-F1
#
_cell.length_a   1.000
_cell.length_b   1.000
_cell.length_c   1.000
_cell.angle_alpha   90.00
_cell.angle_beta   90.00
_cell.angle_gamma   90.00
#
_symmetry.space_group_name_H-M   'P 1'
#
loop_
_entity.id
_entity.type
_entity.pdbx_description
1 polymer ?
#
loop_
_entity_poly.entity_id
_entity_poly.type
_entity_poly.pdbx_seq_one_letter_code
_entity_poly.pdbx_strand_id
1 'polypeptide(L)'
;MTKALTPDDIRDFLNRFASAIMRDQVHVDALSPDNFHPQYNSDMWLEWRLDHLAYLNTLLLTLDTITPNLLKELTRIAVTKKPATVRRVAIELLAECSSRCCPREDVATARLFFGRLIHELSDRPEAILTDRDAKTSMFLWLAATDPLGISRDPECGYGNAAGLTG
;
A
#
# COMPACT_ATOMS: atom_id res chain seq x y z
N MET A 1 27.03 -4.82 -0.64
CA MET A 1 26.36 -5.19 0.63
C MET A 1 25.10 -4.34 0.76
N THR A 2 23.92 -4.96 0.77
CA THR A 2 22.66 -4.23 0.93
C THR A 2 22.52 -3.75 2.38
N LYS A 3 22.33 -2.43 2.58
CA LYS A 3 22.00 -1.87 3.89
C LYS A 3 20.64 -2.41 4.35
N ALA A 4 20.58 -2.99 5.53
CA ALA A 4 19.33 -3.48 6.12
C ALA A 4 18.36 -2.34 6.41
N LEU A 5 17.07 -2.62 6.24
CA LEU A 5 15.99 -1.71 6.64
C LEU A 5 15.99 -1.51 8.15
N THR A 6 15.64 -0.30 8.56
CA THR A 6 15.48 0.09 9.96
C THR A 6 14.00 0.38 10.28
N PRO A 7 13.60 0.42 11.57
CA PRO A 7 12.26 0.87 11.94
C PRO A 7 11.91 2.27 11.40
N ASP A 8 12.89 3.17 11.30
CA ASP A 8 12.70 4.50 10.74
C ASP A 8 12.41 4.47 9.23
N ASP A 9 13.00 3.52 8.49
CA ASP A 9 12.68 3.33 7.08
C ASP A 9 11.24 2.82 6.89
N ILE A 10 10.77 1.93 7.79
CA ILE A 10 9.38 1.47 7.79
C ILE A 10 8.42 2.63 8.13
N ARG A 11 8.77 3.47 9.11
CA ARG A 11 8.00 4.67 9.45
C ARG A 11 7.89 5.62 8.25
N ASP A 12 9.00 5.91 7.59
CA ASP A 12 9.04 6.79 6.41
C ASP A 12 8.18 6.21 5.28
N PHE A 13 8.24 4.89 5.05
CA PHE A 13 7.38 4.21 4.07
C PHE A 13 5.89 4.37 4.37
N LEU A 14 5.45 4.08 5.60
CA LEU A 14 4.04 4.20 5.99
C LEU A 14 3.53 5.64 5.88
N ASN A 15 4.33 6.61 6.32
CA ASN A 15 4.00 8.04 6.19
C ASN A 15 3.89 8.48 4.72
N ARG A 16 4.79 7.99 3.86
CA ARG A 16 4.73 8.26 2.41
C ARG A 16 3.50 7.63 1.78
N PHE A 17 3.09 6.44 2.21
CA PHE A 17 1.87 5.80 1.75
C PHE A 17 0.65 6.65 2.15
N ALA A 18 0.51 7.01 3.42
CA ALA A 18 -0.57 7.88 3.89
C ALA A 18 -0.62 9.19 3.11
N SER A 19 0.54 9.83 2.90
CA SER A 19 0.65 11.05 2.10
C SER A 19 0.24 10.86 0.64
N ALA A 20 0.52 9.69 0.05
CA ALA A 20 0.11 9.38 -1.32
C ALA A 20 -1.42 9.23 -1.41
N ILE A 21 -2.06 8.58 -0.43
CA ILE A 21 -3.52 8.45 -0.36
C ILE A 21 -4.18 9.84 -0.26
N MET A 22 -3.65 10.72 0.58
CA MET A 22 -4.16 12.08 0.70
C MET A 22 -4.01 12.89 -0.59
N ARG A 23 -2.86 12.77 -1.29
CA ARG A 23 -2.67 13.41 -2.60
C ARG A 23 -3.62 12.88 -3.66
N ASP A 24 -3.88 11.57 -3.65
CA ASP A 24 -4.86 10.94 -4.53
C ASP A 24 -6.27 11.48 -4.26
N GLN A 25 -6.67 11.64 -3.00
CA GLN A 25 -7.96 12.25 -2.66
C GLN A 25 -8.07 13.69 -3.19
N VAL A 26 -7.04 14.53 -3.02
CA VAL A 26 -7.03 15.91 -3.57
C VAL A 26 -7.21 15.92 -5.08
N HIS A 27 -6.63 14.95 -5.79
CA HIS A 27 -6.83 14.80 -7.23
C HIS A 27 -8.28 14.43 -7.56
N VAL A 28 -8.86 13.49 -6.80
CA VAL A 28 -10.24 13.03 -6.98
C VAL A 28 -11.26 14.11 -6.65
N ASP A 29 -11.04 14.92 -5.61
CA ASP A 29 -11.89 16.05 -5.24
C ASP A 29 -11.97 17.12 -6.34
N ALA A 30 -10.97 17.17 -7.23
CA ALA A 30 -10.94 18.09 -8.36
C ALA A 30 -11.66 17.56 -9.61
N LEU A 31 -12.14 16.31 -9.60
CA LEU A 31 -12.84 15.70 -10.74
C LEU A 31 -14.31 16.14 -10.80
N SER A 32 -14.87 16.19 -12.02
CA SER A 32 -16.30 16.39 -12.20
C SER A 32 -17.08 15.21 -11.60
N PRO A 33 -18.23 15.45 -10.93
CA PRO A 33 -19.15 14.39 -10.51
C PRO A 33 -19.56 13.43 -11.64
N ASP A 34 -19.58 13.90 -12.89
CA ASP A 34 -19.90 13.09 -14.08
C ASP A 34 -18.85 11.99 -14.37
N ASN A 35 -17.66 12.08 -13.77
CA ASN A 35 -16.62 11.07 -13.92
C ASN A 35 -16.81 9.86 -12.99
N PHE A 36 -17.77 9.91 -12.06
CA PHE A 36 -18.00 8.84 -11.09
C PHE A 36 -19.19 7.97 -11.50
N HIS A 37 -19.16 6.69 -11.10
CA HIS A 37 -20.30 5.81 -11.33
C HIS A 37 -21.52 6.28 -10.50
N PRO A 38 -22.75 6.31 -11.05
CA PRO A 38 -23.92 6.84 -10.36
C PRO A 38 -24.29 6.12 -9.06
N GLN A 39 -23.90 4.85 -8.93
CA GLN A 39 -24.20 4.01 -7.76
C GLN A 39 -23.06 3.95 -6.73
N TYR A 40 -21.86 4.40 -7.11
CA TYR A 40 -20.66 4.38 -6.28
C TYR A 40 -20.11 5.79 -6.21
N ASN A 41 -20.69 6.57 -5.29
CA ASN A 41 -20.43 7.99 -5.19
C ASN A 41 -19.03 8.28 -4.60
N SER A 42 -18.59 9.52 -4.76
CA SER A 42 -17.32 10.02 -4.21
C SER A 42 -17.18 9.79 -2.70
N ASP A 43 -18.30 9.79 -1.97
CA ASP A 43 -18.33 9.66 -0.51
C ASP A 43 -17.89 8.26 -0.06
N MET A 44 -18.34 7.21 -0.74
CA MET A 44 -17.89 5.84 -0.46
C MET A 44 -16.37 5.70 -0.64
N TRP A 45 -15.83 6.24 -1.73
CA TRP A 45 -14.39 6.18 -1.99
C TRP A 45 -13.58 7.03 -1.00
N LEU A 46 -14.14 8.16 -0.54
CA LEU A 46 -13.57 8.96 0.53
C LEU A 46 -13.52 8.16 1.84
N GLU A 47 -14.64 7.55 2.25
CA GLU A 47 -14.70 6.69 3.44
C GLU A 47 -13.67 5.56 3.37
N TRP A 48 -13.57 4.90 2.21
CA TRP A 48 -12.59 3.84 1.99
C TRP A 48 -11.14 4.33 2.15
N ARG A 49 -10.80 5.52 1.64
CA ARG A 49 -9.47 6.11 1.87
C ARG A 49 -9.25 6.47 3.34
N LEU A 50 -10.26 7.00 4.02
CA LEU A 50 -10.17 7.32 5.46
C LEU A 50 -9.92 6.06 6.30
N ASP A 51 -10.54 4.94 5.95
CA ASP A 51 -10.33 3.65 6.60
C ASP A 51 -8.89 3.14 6.43
N HIS A 52 -8.35 3.26 5.22
CA HIS A 52 -6.94 2.95 4.98
C HIS A 52 -6.00 3.86 5.78
N LEU A 53 -6.27 5.16 5.84
CA LEU A 53 -5.47 6.11 6.62
C LEU A 53 -5.50 5.78 8.12
N ALA A 54 -6.68 5.46 8.66
CA ALA A 54 -6.84 5.04 10.05
C ALA A 54 -6.02 3.77 10.34
N TYR A 55 -6.07 2.79 9.44
CA TYR A 55 -5.30 1.55 9.59
C TYR A 55 -3.79 1.78 9.50
N LEU A 56 -3.31 2.61 8.57
CA LEU A 56 -1.89 2.98 8.48
C LEU A 56 -1.40 3.65 9.76
N ASN A 57 -2.23 4.49 10.40
CA ASN A 57 -1.92 5.08 11.70
C ASN A 57 -1.79 4.02 12.81
N THR A 58 -2.64 3.00 12.83
CA THR A 58 -2.50 1.86 13.74
C THR A 58 -1.17 1.12 13.55
N LEU A 59 -0.74 0.92 12.31
CA LEU A 59 0.57 0.33 12.03
C LEU A 59 1.72 1.23 12.51
N LEU A 60 1.63 2.55 12.31
CA LEU A 60 2.61 3.51 12.82
C LEU A 60 2.75 3.47 14.34
N LEU A 61 1.65 3.33 15.07
CA LEU A 61 1.63 3.26 16.53
C LEU A 61 2.25 1.97 17.09
N THR A 62 2.39 0.93 16.27
CA THR A 62 2.86 -0.40 16.69
C THR A 62 4.21 -0.77 16.04
N LEU A 63 4.95 0.21 15.52
CA LEU A 63 6.25 -0.01 14.88
C LEU A 63 7.31 -0.63 15.81
N ASP A 64 7.23 -0.35 17.11
CA ASP A 64 8.09 -0.92 18.14
C ASP A 64 7.95 -2.45 18.26
N THR A 65 6.83 -3.01 17.80
CA THR A 65 6.61 -4.46 17.75
C THR A 65 7.43 -5.16 16.67
N ILE A 66 8.01 -4.43 15.71
CA ILE A 66 8.80 -5.01 14.62
C ILE A 66 10.11 -5.60 15.16
N THR A 67 10.33 -6.89 14.89
CA THR A 67 11.55 -7.58 15.34
C THR A 67 12.71 -7.38 14.34
N PRO A 68 13.97 -7.47 14.80
CA PRO A 68 15.13 -7.43 13.90
C PRO A 68 15.10 -8.51 12.81
N ASN A 69 14.55 -9.68 13.11
CA ASN A 69 14.42 -10.76 12.12
C ASN A 69 13.42 -10.38 11.01
N LEU A 70 12.32 -9.73 11.37
CA LEU A 70 11.33 -9.25 10.41
C LEU A 70 11.93 -8.19 9.47
N LEU A 71 12.75 -7.27 10.00
CA LEU A 71 13.45 -6.27 9.18
C LEU A 71 14.42 -6.92 8.18
N LYS A 72 15.12 -8.00 8.58
CA LYS A 72 15.99 -8.75 7.66
C LYS A 72 15.20 -9.39 6.52
N GLU A 73 14.08 -10.02 6.83
CA GLU A 73 13.20 -10.59 5.80
C GLU A 73 12.59 -9.52 4.89
N LEU A 74 12.13 -8.39 5.44
CA LEU A 74 11.65 -7.27 4.63
C LEU A 74 12.76 -6.71 3.72
N THR A 75 13.99 -6.63 4.23
CA THR A 75 15.16 -6.22 3.43
C THR A 75 15.36 -7.19 2.26
N ARG A 76 15.27 -8.50 2.51
CA ARG A 76 15.36 -9.53 1.47
C ARG A 76 14.24 -9.36 0.44
N ILE A 77 12.98 -9.25 0.87
CA ILE A 77 11.83 -9.02 -0.02
C ILE A 77 12.04 -7.77 -0.88
N ALA A 78 12.51 -6.66 -0.30
CA ALA A 78 12.77 -5.43 -1.02
C ALA A 78 13.78 -5.56 -2.15
N VAL A 79 14.78 -6.44 -2.00
CA VAL A 79 15.82 -6.62 -3.01
C VAL A 79 15.65 -7.85 -3.90
N THR A 80 14.73 -8.78 -3.57
CA THR A 80 14.52 -9.99 -4.39
C THR A 80 13.15 -10.07 -5.07
N LYS A 81 12.15 -9.28 -4.67
CA LYS A 81 10.80 -9.32 -5.26
C LYS A 81 10.53 -8.11 -6.14
N LYS A 82 9.85 -8.32 -7.28
CA LYS A 82 9.43 -7.23 -8.17
C LYS A 82 8.57 -6.23 -7.40
N PRO A 83 8.86 -4.91 -7.44
CA PRO A 83 8.09 -3.91 -6.70
C PRO A 83 6.58 -3.94 -7.00
N ALA A 84 6.20 -4.17 -8.26
CA ALA A 84 4.79 -4.29 -8.64
C ALA A 84 4.07 -5.49 -7.99
N THR A 85 4.78 -6.60 -7.79
CA THR A 85 4.23 -7.77 -7.10
C THR A 85 4.03 -7.47 -5.62
N VAL A 86 5.03 -6.86 -4.97
CA VAL A 86 4.93 -6.48 -3.55
C VAL A 86 3.80 -5.49 -3.33
N ARG A 87 3.70 -4.47 -4.19
CA ARG A 87 2.61 -3.48 -4.19
C ARG A 87 1.25 -4.14 -4.22
N ARG A 88 1.01 -5.04 -5.18
CA ARG A 88 -0.28 -5.70 -5.35
C ARG A 88 -0.68 -6.43 -4.06
N VAL A 89 0.23 -7.24 -3.51
CA VAL A 89 -0.04 -8.00 -2.27
C VAL A 89 -0.26 -7.07 -1.09
N ALA A 90 0.51 -5.98 -0.97
CA ALA A 90 0.32 -5.01 0.09
C ALA A 90 -1.04 -4.31 0.01
N ILE A 91 -1.51 -3.96 -1.19
CA ILE A 91 -2.83 -3.35 -1.40
C ILE A 91 -3.94 -4.36 -1.10
N GLU A 92 -3.82 -5.61 -1.57
CA GLU A 92 -4.77 -6.69 -1.26
C GLU A 92 -4.91 -6.88 0.26
N LEU A 93 -3.79 -6.96 0.98
CA LEU A 93 -3.79 -7.04 2.44
C LEU A 93 -4.43 -5.79 3.07
N LEU A 94 -4.09 -4.58 2.61
CA LEU A 94 -4.69 -3.36 3.15
C LEU A 94 -6.21 -3.30 2.94
N ALA A 95 -6.71 -3.72 1.78
CA ALA A 95 -8.13 -3.80 1.49
C ALA A 95 -8.85 -4.79 2.42
N GLU A 96 -8.23 -5.95 2.70
CA GLU A 96 -8.75 -6.94 3.64
C GLU A 96 -8.79 -6.42 5.10
N CYS A 97 -7.90 -5.50 5.48
CA CYS A 97 -7.73 -5.04 6.86
C CYS A 97 -8.46 -3.73 7.18
N SER A 98 -8.73 -2.91 6.17
CA SER A 98 -9.35 -1.59 6.33
C SER A 98 -10.86 -1.66 6.55
N SER A 99 -11.51 -2.79 6.27
CA SER A 99 -12.94 -2.96 6.52
C SER A 99 -13.24 -2.94 8.02
N ARG A 100 -13.94 -1.89 8.48
CA ARG A 100 -14.39 -1.74 9.88
C ARG A 100 -15.32 -2.85 10.36
N CYS A 101 -15.91 -3.62 9.44
CA CYS A 101 -16.87 -4.66 9.76
C CYS A 101 -16.23 -5.90 10.42
N CYS A 102 -14.95 -6.18 10.17
CA CYS A 102 -14.26 -7.37 10.68
C CYS A 102 -12.80 -7.05 11.02
N PRO A 103 -12.48 -6.61 12.25
CA PRO A 103 -11.10 -6.37 12.68
C PRO A 103 -10.30 -7.67 12.58
N ARG A 104 -9.24 -7.67 11.78
CA ARG A 104 -8.36 -8.84 11.62
C ARG A 104 -7.25 -8.82 12.65
N GLU A 105 -7.35 -9.70 13.65
CA GLU A 105 -6.32 -9.83 14.68
C GLU A 105 -4.96 -10.26 14.12
N ASP A 106 -4.95 -11.02 13.01
CA ASP A 106 -3.74 -11.57 12.38
C ASP A 106 -2.88 -10.54 11.61
N VAL A 107 -3.32 -9.28 11.60
CA VAL A 107 -2.66 -8.13 10.95
C VAL A 107 -2.74 -6.85 11.79
N ALA A 108 -3.30 -6.91 13.00
CA ALA A 108 -3.60 -5.75 13.86
C ALA A 108 -2.39 -4.89 14.30
N THR A 109 -1.16 -5.36 14.08
CA THR A 109 0.08 -4.64 14.43
C THR A 109 1.03 -4.61 13.23
N ALA A 110 1.97 -3.67 13.21
CA ALA A 110 2.99 -3.61 12.17
C ALA A 110 3.74 -4.95 12.02
N ARG A 111 4.13 -5.59 13.13
CA ARG A 111 4.77 -6.91 13.11
C ARG A 111 3.93 -7.95 12.36
N LEU A 112 2.64 -8.01 12.65
CA LEU A 112 1.73 -8.99 12.08
C LEU A 112 1.45 -8.71 10.60
N PHE A 113 1.15 -7.45 10.26
CA PHE A 113 0.94 -7.02 8.89
C PHE A 113 2.15 -7.33 7.99
N PHE A 114 3.35 -6.91 8.39
CA PHE A 114 4.56 -7.19 7.59
C PHE A 114 4.94 -8.66 7.59
N GLY A 115 4.67 -9.40 8.67
CA GLY A 115 4.81 -10.85 8.71
C GLY A 115 3.92 -11.54 7.69
N ARG A 116 2.66 -11.11 7.58
CA ARG A 116 1.72 -11.62 6.58
C ARG A 116 2.16 -11.26 5.16
N LEU A 117 2.59 -10.02 4.93
CA LEU A 117 3.14 -9.60 3.64
C LEU A 117 4.31 -10.48 3.18
N ILE A 118 5.26 -10.78 4.09
CA ILE A 118 6.38 -11.69 3.79
C ILE A 118 5.87 -13.10 3.46
N HIS A 119 4.91 -13.61 4.22
CA HIS A 119 4.33 -14.94 4.00
C HIS A 119 3.72 -15.05 2.60
N GLU A 120 2.84 -14.12 2.21
CA GLU A 120 2.17 -14.07 0.89
C GLU A 120 3.14 -13.88 -0.30
N LEU A 121 4.36 -13.42 -0.03
CA LEU A 121 5.41 -13.21 -1.02
C LEU A 121 6.45 -14.34 -1.05
N SER A 122 6.45 -15.23 -0.06
CA SER A 122 7.47 -16.27 0.09
C SER A 122 7.45 -17.25 -1.09
N ASP A 123 6.27 -17.67 -1.52
CA ASP A 123 6.09 -18.64 -2.62
C ASP A 123 6.19 -18.01 -4.02
N ARG A 124 6.28 -16.68 -4.10
CA ARG A 124 6.35 -15.99 -5.39
C ARG A 124 7.78 -16.04 -5.95
N PRO A 125 7.97 -16.18 -7.27
CA PRO A 125 9.30 -16.24 -7.85
C PRO A 125 10.08 -14.95 -7.55
N GLU A 126 11.35 -15.12 -7.22
CA GLU A 126 12.29 -14.00 -7.10
C GLU A 126 12.58 -13.40 -8.49
N ALA A 127 12.97 -12.14 -8.52
CA ALA A 127 13.40 -11.47 -9.73
C ALA A 127 14.91 -11.19 -9.66
N ILE A 128 15.55 -11.23 -10.82
CA ILE A 128 16.91 -10.71 -10.98
C ILE A 128 16.80 -9.19 -10.87
N LEU A 129 17.04 -8.65 -9.69
CA LEU A 129 17.02 -7.22 -9.44
C LEU A 129 18.46 -6.70 -9.42
N THR A 130 18.66 -5.58 -10.13
CA THR A 130 19.89 -4.79 -10.14
C THR A 130 20.24 -4.32 -8.73
N ASP A 131 21.53 -4.10 -8.45
CA ASP A 131 22.13 -3.67 -7.16
C ASP A 131 21.52 -2.36 -6.60
N ARG A 132 20.29 -2.45 -6.09
CA ARG A 132 19.54 -1.35 -5.48
C ARG A 132 19.49 -1.53 -3.98
N ASP A 133 19.56 -0.41 -3.27
CA ASP A 133 19.38 -0.44 -1.83
C ASP A 133 17.93 -0.81 -1.46
N ALA A 134 17.76 -1.45 -0.30
CA ALA A 134 16.47 -1.97 0.13
C ALA A 134 15.45 -0.84 0.40
N LYS A 135 15.90 0.31 0.90
CA LYS A 135 15.04 1.46 1.19
C LYS A 135 14.42 2.02 -0.10
N THR A 136 15.24 2.31 -1.11
CA THR A 136 14.78 2.77 -2.42
C THR A 136 13.86 1.75 -3.06
N SER A 137 14.21 0.46 -2.99
CA SER A 137 13.37 -0.60 -3.54
C SER A 137 12.01 -0.70 -2.85
N MET A 138 11.96 -0.51 -1.53
CA MET A 138 10.72 -0.47 -0.75
C MET A 138 9.83 0.72 -1.14
N PHE A 139 10.40 1.89 -1.43
CA PHE A 139 9.62 3.03 -1.91
C PHE A 139 9.02 2.81 -3.30
N LEU A 140 9.61 1.95 -4.13
CA LEU A 140 9.00 1.56 -5.39
C LEU A 140 7.77 0.66 -5.21
N TRP A 141 7.49 0.18 -4.00
CA TRP A 141 6.23 -0.50 -3.73
C TRP A 141 5.05 0.48 -3.73
N LEU A 142 5.27 1.78 -3.54
CA LEU A 142 4.21 2.80 -3.59
C LEU A 142 3.93 3.24 -5.02
N ALA A 143 2.65 3.31 -5.41
CA ALA A 143 2.27 3.99 -6.63
C ALA A 143 2.34 5.50 -6.44
N ALA A 144 2.85 6.21 -7.44
CA ALA A 144 2.86 7.67 -7.44
C ALA A 144 1.44 8.23 -7.64
N THR A 145 0.63 7.54 -8.44
CA THR A 145 -0.77 7.82 -8.74
C THR A 145 -1.60 6.59 -8.39
N ASP A 146 -2.81 6.79 -7.87
CA ASP A 146 -3.71 5.71 -7.46
C ASP A 146 -3.04 4.66 -6.53
N PRO A 147 -2.58 5.07 -5.33
CA PRO A 147 -1.81 4.23 -4.41
C PRO A 147 -2.60 3.04 -3.85
N LEU A 148 -3.93 3.08 -3.92
CA LEU A 148 -4.81 2.00 -3.48
C LEU A 148 -5.43 1.20 -4.64
N GLY A 149 -5.19 1.58 -5.89
CA GLY A 149 -5.76 0.88 -7.04
C GLY A 149 -7.25 1.15 -7.30
N ILE A 150 -7.82 2.20 -6.70
CA ILE A 150 -9.27 2.54 -6.78
C ILE A 150 -9.67 2.81 -8.21
N SER A 151 -8.81 3.48 -8.99
CA SER A 151 -9.15 3.83 -10.37
C SER A 151 -9.27 2.60 -11.28
N ARG A 152 -8.82 1.43 -10.82
CA ARG A 152 -8.93 0.16 -11.54
C ARG A 152 -10.19 -0.62 -11.20
N ASP A 153 -10.91 -0.19 -10.16
CA ASP A 153 -12.18 -0.77 -9.82
C ASP A 153 -13.22 -0.40 -10.89
N PRO A 154 -13.89 -1.38 -11.53
CA PRO A 154 -14.91 -1.09 -12.54
C PRO A 154 -16.09 -0.27 -11.96
N GLU A 155 -16.31 -0.34 -10.65
CA GLU A 155 -17.36 0.37 -9.93
C GLU A 155 -17.00 1.83 -9.66
N CYS A 156 -15.72 2.19 -9.74
CA CYS A 156 -15.24 3.53 -9.44
C CYS A 156 -15.56 4.57 -10.53
N GLY A 157 -15.41 4.19 -11.80
CA GLY A 157 -15.79 5.03 -12.95
C GLY A 157 -14.77 6.09 -13.40
N TYR A 158 -13.99 6.70 -12.49
CA TYR A 158 -13.11 7.82 -12.87
C TYR A 158 -11.77 7.41 -13.51
N GLY A 159 -11.39 6.13 -13.43
CA GLY A 159 -10.19 5.61 -14.11
C GLY A 159 -10.26 5.68 -15.64
N ASN A 160 -11.48 5.75 -16.21
CA ASN A 160 -11.70 5.82 -17.64
C ASN A 160 -11.60 7.25 -18.21
N ALA A 161 -11.64 8.29 -17.36
CA ALA A 161 -11.55 9.68 -17.81
C ALA A 161 -10.15 10.07 -18.32
N ALA A 162 -9.10 9.32 -17.94
CA ALA A 162 -7.74 9.49 -18.47
C ALA A 162 -7.50 8.78 -19.82
N GLY A 163 -8.53 8.12 -20.38
CA GLY A 163 -8.45 7.29 -21.59
C GLY A 163 -8.90 7.95 -22.90
N LEU A 164 -9.10 9.27 -22.95
CA LEU A 164 -9.47 10.00 -24.17
C LEU A 164 -8.32 10.87 -24.71
N THR A 165 -7.15 10.26 -24.90
CA THR A 165 -6.18 10.69 -25.93
C THR A 165 -5.49 9.44 -26.47
N GLY A 166 -6.17 8.75 -27.38
CA GLY A 166 -5.55 7.91 -28.40
C GLY A 166 -5.47 8.68 -29.70
#